data_AF-A0A3Q3BIQ0-F1
#
_entry.id   AF-A0A3Q3BIQ0-F1
#
_cell.length_a   1.000
_cell.length_b   1.000
_cell.length_c   1.000
_cell.angle_alpha   90.00
_cell.angle_beta   90.00
_cell.angle_gamma   90.00
#
_symmetry.space_group_name_H-M   'P 1'
#
loop_
_entity.id
_entity.type
_entity.pdbx_description
1 polymer ?
#
loop_
_entity_poly.entity_id
_entity_poly.type
_entity_poly.pdbx_seq_one_letter_code
_entity_poly.pdbx_strand_id
1 'polypeptide(L)'
;AKNAAVEVLTAQGCTVEVSDLYAMNFKATATAEDIKGDVKNAENFCYLEESRIAWEEGRLSDDITKEQTKIAEADMIIFQFPMYWFGLPAVMKGWIDRVLTHGFAFSQEKRYSQGVFKVSIDIKRLEPLRQSLYCLTLNGNCFSLQNGILNYCGFQVLAPQIFWAPALTADEDRKSMLEAWRTRLQGLLEEKPLSFFSLDCFDEKAFQLKPDVHEKHASKEFGLTVGIHLNKPLPPHSQMKAGC
;
A
#
# COMPACT_ATOMS: atom_id res chain seq x y z
N ALA A 1 8.60 12.53 -11.95
CA ALA A 1 7.47 11.75 -11.39
C ALA A 1 6.99 12.36 -10.08
N LYS A 2 7.77 12.36 -8.96
CA LYS A 2 7.44 13.13 -7.72
C LYS A 2 7.02 14.57 -8.02
N ASN A 3 7.92 15.34 -8.64
CA ASN A 3 7.67 16.76 -8.92
C ASN A 3 6.45 16.96 -9.83
N ALA A 4 6.24 16.06 -10.80
CA ALA A 4 5.05 16.10 -11.65
C ALA A 4 3.75 15.90 -10.85
N ALA A 5 3.74 14.99 -9.86
CA ALA A 5 2.61 14.81 -8.96
C ALA A 5 2.34 16.06 -8.10
N VAL A 6 3.41 16.61 -7.49
CA VAL A 6 3.31 17.85 -6.71
C VAL A 6 2.76 18.99 -7.57
N GLU A 7 3.34 19.23 -8.75
CA GLU A 7 2.92 20.28 -9.67
C GLU A 7 1.44 20.13 -10.09
N VAL A 8 1.05 18.93 -10.53
CA VAL A 8 -0.31 18.70 -11.08
C VAL A 8 -1.38 18.73 -10.00
N LEU A 9 -1.13 18.17 -8.81
CA LEU A 9 -2.09 18.18 -7.72
C LEU A 9 -2.20 19.58 -7.08
N THR A 10 -1.09 20.29 -6.94
CA THR A 10 -1.11 21.69 -6.46
C THR A 10 -1.89 22.58 -7.43
N ALA A 11 -1.69 22.41 -8.74
CA ALA A 11 -2.45 23.14 -9.77
C ALA A 11 -3.96 22.83 -9.75
N GLN A 12 -4.38 21.69 -9.21
CA GLN A 12 -5.78 21.33 -8.98
C GLN A 12 -6.34 21.87 -7.66
N GLY A 13 -5.56 22.63 -6.89
CA GLY A 13 -5.96 23.19 -5.60
C GLY A 13 -5.79 22.25 -4.41
N CYS A 14 -5.09 21.12 -4.57
CA CYS A 14 -4.77 20.24 -3.45
C CYS A 14 -3.64 20.82 -2.60
N THR A 15 -3.72 20.68 -1.28
CA THR A 15 -2.55 20.80 -0.40
C THR A 15 -1.70 19.55 -0.54
N VAL A 16 -0.43 19.69 -0.91
CA VAL A 16 0.47 18.55 -1.14
C VAL A 16 1.62 18.57 -0.14
N GLU A 17 1.69 17.53 0.69
CA GLU A 17 2.84 17.24 1.55
C GLU A 17 3.72 16.12 1.00
N VAL A 18 5.01 16.17 1.31
CA VAL A 18 6.01 15.23 0.79
C VAL A 18 6.84 14.67 1.93
N SER A 19 6.85 13.33 2.05
CA SER A 19 7.80 12.59 2.87
C SER A 19 8.88 11.95 1.99
N ASP A 20 9.94 12.72 1.69
CA ASP A 20 11.11 12.19 0.99
C ASP A 20 12.02 11.47 2.00
N LEU A 21 11.77 10.17 2.17
CA LEU A 21 12.37 9.37 3.24
C LEU A 21 13.90 9.42 3.27
N TYR A 22 14.54 9.54 2.10
CA TYR A 22 15.99 9.67 2.01
C TYR A 22 16.45 11.07 2.42
N ALA A 23 15.80 12.14 1.93
CA ALA A 23 16.14 13.50 2.34
C ALA A 23 15.89 13.76 3.84
N MET A 24 14.92 13.05 4.42
CA MET A 24 14.61 13.09 5.85
C MET A 24 15.59 12.28 6.72
N ASN A 25 16.48 11.47 6.12
CA ASN A 25 17.26 10.45 6.81
C ASN A 25 16.39 9.58 7.71
N PHE A 26 15.24 9.14 7.19
CA PHE A 26 14.24 8.42 7.98
C PHE A 26 14.83 7.13 8.57
N LYS A 27 14.72 6.97 9.88
CA LYS A 27 15.13 5.75 10.59
C LYS A 27 14.21 4.59 10.19
N ALA A 28 14.75 3.58 9.51
CA ALA A 28 13.96 2.47 9.01
C ALA A 28 13.77 1.32 10.03
N THR A 29 14.58 1.25 11.07
CA THR A 29 14.57 0.15 12.04
C THR A 29 13.54 0.40 13.14
N ALA A 30 12.62 -0.54 13.32
CA ALA A 30 11.68 -0.54 14.45
C ALA A 30 12.41 -1.02 15.72
N THR A 31 12.56 -0.16 16.72
CA THR A 31 13.27 -0.48 17.98
C THR A 31 12.60 0.17 19.19
N ALA A 32 13.01 -0.22 20.41
CA ALA A 32 12.49 0.39 21.64
C ALA A 32 12.71 1.93 21.72
N GLU A 33 13.65 2.48 20.96
CA GLU A 33 13.89 3.93 20.87
C GLU A 33 12.74 4.70 20.21
N ASP A 34 11.80 4.00 19.56
CA ASP A 34 10.60 4.59 18.99
C ASP A 34 9.58 4.99 20.08
N ILE A 35 9.87 4.64 21.34
CA ILE A 35 9.04 4.86 22.51
C ILE A 35 9.78 5.81 23.47
N LYS A 36 9.12 6.90 23.84
CA LYS A 36 9.60 7.85 24.84
C LYS A 36 9.33 7.32 26.25
N GLY A 37 10.36 7.34 27.08
CA GLY A 37 10.31 6.80 28.44
C GLY A 37 10.46 5.28 28.47
N ASP A 38 10.09 4.69 29.61
CA ASP A 38 10.25 3.25 29.80
C ASP A 38 9.18 2.46 29.01
N VAL A 39 9.59 1.28 28.53
CA VAL A 39 8.68 0.27 27.98
C VAL A 39 8.07 -0.55 29.12
N LYS A 40 6.87 -1.09 28.91
CA LYS A 40 6.13 -1.81 29.95
C LYS A 40 6.81 -3.11 30.38
N ASN A 41 7.44 -3.82 29.44
CA ASN A 41 8.14 -5.07 29.68
C ASN A 41 9.47 -5.12 28.91
N ALA A 42 10.51 -4.54 29.50
CA ALA A 42 11.86 -4.55 28.90
C ALA A 42 12.49 -5.95 28.83
N GLU A 43 12.17 -6.83 29.79
CA GLU A 43 12.72 -8.20 29.83
C GLU A 43 12.16 -9.09 28.71
N ASN A 44 10.92 -8.84 28.28
CA ASN A 44 10.28 -9.53 27.16
C ASN A 44 9.64 -8.53 26.20
N PHE A 45 10.48 -7.71 25.57
CA PHE A 45 10.05 -6.65 24.68
C PHE A 45 9.31 -7.20 23.45
N CYS A 46 8.06 -6.75 23.28
CA CYS A 46 7.24 -7.03 22.11
C CYS A 46 6.89 -5.71 21.41
N TYR A 47 7.56 -5.41 20.30
CA TYR A 47 7.38 -4.13 19.59
C TYR A 47 5.92 -3.83 19.26
N LEU A 48 5.15 -4.83 18.81
CA LEU A 48 3.74 -4.66 18.44
C LEU A 48 2.90 -4.12 19.61
N GLU A 49 3.09 -4.67 20.80
CA GLU A 49 2.32 -4.30 21.99
C GLU A 49 2.83 -3.01 22.64
N GLU A 50 4.15 -2.86 22.73
CA GLU A 50 4.78 -1.67 23.32
C GLU A 50 4.51 -0.42 22.49
N SER A 51 4.58 -0.52 21.15
CA SER A 51 4.27 0.60 20.25
C SER A 51 2.78 0.95 20.26
N ARG A 52 1.88 -0.02 20.42
CA ARG A 52 0.44 0.22 20.62
C ARG A 52 0.19 1.02 21.90
N ILE A 53 0.75 0.58 23.02
CA ILE A 53 0.61 1.28 24.31
C ILE A 53 1.21 2.68 24.20
N ALA A 54 2.39 2.82 23.60
CA ALA A 54 3.02 4.12 23.39
C ALA A 54 2.16 5.04 22.50
N TRP A 55 1.47 4.50 21.50
CA TRP A 55 0.52 5.28 20.70
C TRP A 55 -0.68 5.77 21.55
N GLU A 56 -1.30 4.88 22.33
CA GLU A 56 -2.44 5.20 23.21
C GLU A 56 -2.08 6.28 24.25
N GLU A 57 -0.84 6.26 24.74
CA GLU A 57 -0.34 7.19 25.75
C GLU A 57 0.36 8.43 25.15
N GLY A 58 0.43 8.56 23.81
CA GLY A 58 1.09 9.69 23.15
C GLY A 58 2.61 9.75 23.34
N ARG A 59 3.25 8.60 23.54
CA ARG A 59 4.68 8.43 23.81
C ARG A 59 5.50 7.94 22.61
N LEU A 60 4.93 7.85 21.41
CA LEU A 60 5.73 7.55 20.22
C LEU A 60 6.74 8.67 19.90
N SER A 61 7.81 8.31 19.22
CA SER A 61 8.83 9.25 18.75
C SER A 61 8.25 10.32 17.82
N ASP A 62 8.88 11.50 17.80
CA ASP A 62 8.36 12.67 17.08
C ASP A 62 8.32 12.47 15.55
N ASP A 63 9.26 11.70 15.01
CA ASP A 63 9.29 11.37 13.59
C ASP A 63 8.11 10.47 13.20
N ILE A 64 7.72 9.51 14.05
CA ILE A 64 6.54 8.66 13.80
C ILE A 64 5.25 9.49 13.87
N THR A 65 5.08 10.26 14.94
CA THR A 65 3.85 11.05 15.15
C THR A 65 3.64 12.12 14.07
N LYS A 66 4.70 12.72 13.54
CA LYS A 66 4.63 13.64 12.39
C LYS A 66 4.09 12.95 11.14
N GLU A 67 4.57 11.74 10.85
CA GLU A 67 4.11 10.99 9.68
C GLU A 67 2.68 10.47 9.87
N GLN A 68 2.30 10.07 11.08
CA GLN A 68 0.91 9.73 11.40
C GLN A 68 -0.04 10.92 11.23
N THR A 69 0.40 12.12 11.58
CA THR A 69 -0.38 13.35 11.39
C THR A 69 -0.66 13.59 9.90
N LYS A 70 0.37 13.49 9.05
CA LYS A 70 0.21 13.60 7.59
C LYS A 70 -0.78 12.58 7.04
N ILE A 71 -0.73 11.34 7.52
CA ILE A 71 -1.67 10.29 7.10
C ILE A 71 -3.10 10.66 7.52
N ALA A 72 -3.29 11.13 8.75
CA ALA A 72 -4.61 11.48 9.27
C ALA A 72 -5.24 12.68 8.56
N GLU A 73 -4.43 13.61 8.07
CA GLU A 73 -4.86 14.80 7.33
C GLU A 73 -5.02 14.56 5.82
N ALA A 74 -4.46 13.46 5.29
CA ALA A 74 -4.47 13.18 3.86
C ALA A 74 -5.76 12.50 3.39
N ASP A 75 -6.41 13.07 2.37
CA ASP A 75 -7.47 12.39 1.60
C ASP A 75 -6.92 11.30 0.68
N MET A 76 -5.67 11.48 0.23
CA MET A 76 -4.97 10.57 -0.68
C MET A 76 -3.48 10.50 -0.37
N ILE A 77 -2.93 9.29 -0.43
CA ILE A 77 -1.48 9.05 -0.28
C ILE A 77 -0.93 8.41 -1.56
N ILE A 78 0.21 8.90 -2.05
CA ILE A 78 0.93 8.32 -3.19
C ILE A 78 2.26 7.73 -2.71
N PHE A 79 2.38 6.40 -2.75
CA PHE A 79 3.65 5.73 -2.50
C PHE A 79 4.47 5.65 -3.77
N GLN A 80 5.52 6.47 -3.90
CA GLN A 80 6.43 6.42 -5.04
C GLN A 80 7.75 5.74 -4.68
N PHE A 81 8.09 4.63 -5.35
CA PHE A 81 9.35 3.93 -5.11
C PHE A 81 9.88 3.15 -6.31
N PRO A 82 11.21 2.96 -6.38
CA PRO A 82 11.78 1.92 -7.24
C PRO A 82 11.52 0.53 -6.64
N MET A 83 11.07 -0.43 -7.44
CA MET A 83 10.91 -1.82 -6.99
C MET A 83 12.28 -2.47 -6.78
N TYR A 84 12.59 -2.85 -5.54
CA TYR A 84 13.81 -3.56 -5.15
C TYR A 84 13.45 -4.95 -4.68
N TRP A 85 14.13 -5.98 -5.21
CA TRP A 85 13.88 -7.38 -4.84
C TRP A 85 12.39 -7.74 -4.79
N PHE A 86 11.65 -7.36 -5.84
CA PHE A 86 10.21 -7.63 -5.98
C PHE A 86 9.30 -6.97 -4.93
N GLY A 87 9.82 -6.02 -4.14
CA GLY A 87 9.08 -5.32 -3.12
C GLY A 87 9.50 -3.86 -2.95
N LEU A 88 9.25 -3.37 -1.75
CA LEU A 88 9.56 -2.00 -1.33
C LEU A 88 11.06 -1.83 -1.05
N PRO A 89 11.63 -0.63 -1.26
CA PRO A 89 12.90 -0.27 -0.66
C PRO A 89 12.86 -0.43 0.87
N ALA A 90 13.97 -0.85 1.47
CA ALA A 90 14.05 -1.10 2.91
C ALA A 90 13.59 0.10 3.75
N VAL A 91 13.95 1.33 3.35
CA VAL A 91 13.52 2.55 4.05
C VAL A 91 12.00 2.74 4.04
N MET A 92 11.33 2.38 2.94
CA MET A 92 9.87 2.49 2.83
C MET A 92 9.17 1.38 3.61
N LYS A 93 9.74 0.15 3.61
CA LYS A 93 9.24 -0.92 4.47
C LYS A 93 9.39 -0.56 5.95
N GLY A 94 10.52 0.06 6.33
CA GLY A 94 10.74 0.57 7.68
C GLY A 94 9.78 1.69 8.07
N TRP A 95 9.46 2.59 7.14
CA TRP A 95 8.41 3.60 7.34
C TRP A 95 7.05 2.94 7.61
N ILE A 96 6.69 1.91 6.83
CA ILE A 96 5.46 1.15 7.07
C ILE A 96 5.48 0.51 8.47
N ASP A 97 6.58 -0.15 8.84
CA ASP A 97 6.70 -0.88 10.12
C ASP A 97 6.63 0.03 11.35
N ARG A 98 7.16 1.25 11.23
CA ARG A 98 7.18 2.22 12.33
C ARG A 98 5.90 3.07 12.40
N VAL A 99 5.41 3.53 11.26
CA VAL A 99 4.33 4.53 11.19
C VAL A 99 2.94 3.91 11.21
N LEU A 100 2.74 2.77 10.53
CA LEU A 100 1.45 2.06 10.53
C LEU A 100 1.30 1.21 11.80
N THR A 101 1.37 1.86 12.96
CA THR A 101 1.33 1.23 14.28
C THR A 101 -0.03 0.61 14.58
N HIS A 102 -0.05 -0.48 15.35
CA HIS A 102 -1.28 -1.05 15.89
C HIS A 102 -1.99 -0.03 16.80
N GLY A 103 -3.30 0.09 16.68
CA GLY A 103 -4.13 1.12 17.31
C GLY A 103 -4.36 2.32 16.38
N PHE A 104 -3.31 2.78 15.69
CA PHE A 104 -3.39 3.85 14.70
C PHE A 104 -3.94 3.37 13.35
N ALA A 105 -3.16 2.52 12.65
CA ALA A 105 -3.45 2.14 11.26
C ALA A 105 -4.29 0.86 11.15
N PHE A 106 -4.23 -0.01 12.16
CA PHE A 106 -5.02 -1.24 12.21
C PHE A 106 -5.30 -1.67 13.65
N SER A 107 -6.39 -2.42 13.84
CA SER A 107 -6.75 -3.06 15.11
C SER A 107 -7.58 -4.31 14.83
N GLN A 108 -7.97 -5.10 15.83
CA GLN A 108 -8.82 -6.26 15.60
C GLN A 108 -10.15 -5.85 14.95
N GLU A 109 -10.69 -4.69 15.34
CA GLU A 109 -11.96 -4.11 14.94
C GLU A 109 -11.87 -3.20 13.70
N LYS A 110 -10.67 -2.84 13.24
CA LYS A 110 -10.46 -1.98 12.06
C LYS A 110 -9.43 -2.60 11.14
N ARG A 111 -9.85 -3.60 10.39
CA ARG A 111 -9.06 -4.26 9.34
C ARG A 111 -9.84 -4.29 8.04
N TYR A 112 -9.12 -4.25 6.92
CA TYR A 112 -9.73 -4.35 5.59
C TYR A 112 -10.77 -3.25 5.33
N SER A 113 -11.92 -3.60 4.75
CA SER A 113 -12.96 -2.73 4.20
C SER A 113 -13.65 -1.76 5.17
N GLN A 114 -13.06 -1.54 6.35
CA GLN A 114 -13.54 -0.64 7.39
C GLN A 114 -12.67 0.63 7.55
N GLY A 115 -11.57 0.79 6.80
CA GLY A 115 -10.81 2.05 6.76
C GLY A 115 -11.33 3.06 5.74
N VAL A 116 -10.83 4.30 5.84
CA VAL A 116 -11.41 5.51 5.20
C VAL A 116 -10.50 6.18 4.16
N PHE A 117 -9.25 5.77 4.00
CA PHE A 117 -8.24 6.51 3.23
C PHE A 117 -8.05 5.97 1.80
N LYS A 118 -7.85 6.83 0.79
CA LYS A 118 -7.47 6.39 -0.57
C LYS A 118 -5.94 6.32 -0.74
N VAL A 119 -5.44 5.29 -1.42
CA VAL A 119 -4.00 5.13 -1.70
C VAL A 119 -3.75 4.83 -3.16
N SER A 120 -2.80 5.54 -3.75
CA SER A 120 -2.21 5.20 -5.04
C SER A 120 -0.77 4.72 -4.87
N ILE A 121 -0.35 3.79 -5.72
CA ILE A 121 1.01 3.26 -5.73
C ILE A 121 1.65 3.60 -7.07
N ASP A 122 2.80 4.25 -7.02
CA ASP A 122 3.65 4.54 -8.16
C ASP A 122 4.95 3.72 -8.06
N ILE A 123 5.05 2.73 -8.94
CA ILE A 123 6.15 1.78 -9.00
C ILE A 123 7.04 2.13 -10.19
N LYS A 124 8.28 2.51 -9.90
CA LYS A 124 9.35 2.56 -10.91
C LYS A 124 10.05 1.22 -10.95
N ARG A 125 10.05 0.55 -12.10
CA ARG A 125 10.74 -0.73 -12.24
C ARG A 125 12.06 -0.54 -12.96
N LEU A 126 13.14 -1.09 -12.41
CA LEU A 126 14.48 -0.85 -12.95
C LEU A 126 14.88 -1.73 -14.15
N GLU A 127 14.28 -2.90 -14.32
CA GLU A 127 14.73 -3.91 -15.31
C GLU A 127 13.78 -4.10 -16.51
N PRO A 128 14.30 -4.35 -17.73
CA PRO A 128 13.54 -4.48 -18.96
C PRO A 128 13.19 -5.95 -19.21
N LEU A 129 12.23 -6.52 -18.49
CA LEU A 129 11.67 -7.82 -18.88
C LEU A 129 10.39 -7.65 -19.69
N ARG A 130 10.18 -8.52 -20.69
CA ARG A 130 8.98 -8.51 -21.55
C ARG A 130 7.71 -8.50 -20.70
N GLN A 131 6.84 -7.52 -20.96
CA GLN A 131 5.60 -7.25 -20.24
C GLN A 131 4.68 -8.50 -20.10
N SER A 132 4.71 -9.40 -21.09
CA SER A 132 3.90 -10.63 -21.13
C SER A 132 4.31 -11.71 -20.14
N LEU A 133 5.60 -11.83 -19.78
CA LEU A 133 6.07 -12.81 -18.79
C LEU A 133 5.74 -12.41 -17.35
N TYR A 134 5.31 -11.15 -17.11
CA TYR A 134 5.17 -10.58 -15.77
C TYR A 134 3.77 -10.19 -15.33
N CYS A 135 2.74 -10.25 -16.18
CA CYS A 135 1.36 -10.01 -15.72
C CYS A 135 0.94 -10.95 -14.57
N LEU A 136 1.47 -12.18 -14.54
CA LEU A 136 1.18 -13.16 -13.48
C LEU A 136 1.96 -12.88 -12.19
N THR A 137 3.25 -12.57 -12.27
CA THR A 137 4.11 -12.31 -11.11
C THR A 137 3.88 -10.93 -10.50
N LEU A 138 3.54 -9.91 -11.29
CA LEU A 138 3.16 -8.60 -10.76
C LEU A 138 1.87 -8.65 -9.96
N ASN A 139 0.87 -9.42 -10.40
CA ASN A 139 -0.34 -9.60 -9.60
C ASN A 139 0.01 -10.19 -8.22
N GLY A 140 0.90 -11.18 -8.16
CA GLY A 140 1.44 -11.72 -6.90
C GLY A 140 2.18 -10.70 -6.05
N ASN A 141 3.18 -10.01 -6.61
CA ASN A 141 4.01 -9.06 -5.86
C ASN A 141 3.21 -7.86 -5.35
N CYS A 142 2.32 -7.34 -6.18
CA CYS A 142 1.44 -6.25 -5.81
C CYS A 142 0.43 -6.69 -4.75
N PHE A 143 -0.06 -7.94 -4.78
CA PHE A 143 -1.03 -8.43 -3.80
C PHE A 143 -0.54 -8.32 -2.35
N SER A 144 0.72 -8.65 -2.07
CA SER A 144 1.27 -8.54 -0.72
C SER A 144 1.27 -7.11 -0.18
N LEU A 145 1.59 -6.13 -1.03
CA LEU A 145 1.56 -4.71 -0.66
C LEU A 145 0.13 -4.17 -0.62
N GLN A 146 -0.62 -4.37 -1.70
CA GLN A 146 -1.96 -3.84 -1.89
C GLN A 146 -2.95 -4.45 -0.91
N ASN A 147 -3.00 -5.78 -0.80
CA ASN A 147 -3.92 -6.44 0.12
C ASN A 147 -3.33 -6.59 1.52
N GLY A 148 -2.09 -7.06 1.62
CA GLY A 148 -1.48 -7.45 2.90
C GLY A 148 -1.05 -6.29 3.79
N ILE A 149 -0.82 -5.10 3.24
CA ILE A 149 -0.44 -3.90 4.00
C ILE A 149 -1.53 -2.84 3.87
N LEU A 150 -1.80 -2.39 2.64
CA LEU A 150 -2.63 -1.21 2.43
C LEU A 150 -4.11 -1.49 2.70
N ASN A 151 -4.71 -2.44 1.99
CA ASN A 151 -6.10 -2.83 2.22
C ASN A 151 -6.27 -3.32 3.66
N TYR A 152 -5.31 -4.06 4.23
CA TYR A 152 -5.36 -4.49 5.63
C TYR A 152 -5.51 -3.32 6.62
N CYS A 153 -4.79 -2.21 6.41
CA CYS A 153 -4.96 -0.96 7.18
C CYS A 153 -6.19 -0.13 6.74
N GLY A 154 -7.02 -0.70 5.85
CA GLY A 154 -8.25 -0.13 5.36
C GLY A 154 -8.11 0.98 4.33
N PHE A 155 -6.98 1.00 3.61
CA PHE A 155 -6.83 1.86 2.45
C PHE A 155 -7.63 1.34 1.25
N GLN A 156 -8.34 2.24 0.57
CA GLN A 156 -8.91 2.04 -0.75
C GLN A 156 -7.78 2.14 -1.80
N VAL A 157 -7.30 1.01 -2.28
CA VAL A 157 -6.12 0.95 -3.15
C VAL A 157 -6.50 1.17 -4.61
N LEU A 158 -5.95 2.19 -5.26
CA LEU A 158 -6.09 2.44 -6.69
C LEU A 158 -5.16 1.54 -7.52
N ALA A 159 -5.44 1.43 -8.82
CA ALA A 159 -4.56 0.69 -9.73
C ALA A 159 -3.12 1.27 -9.71
N PRO A 160 -2.06 0.45 -9.70
CA PRO A 160 -0.70 0.97 -9.62
C PRO A 160 -0.27 1.65 -10.92
N GLN A 161 0.40 2.79 -10.82
CA GLN A 161 1.15 3.37 -11.94
C GLN A 161 2.48 2.60 -12.05
N ILE A 162 2.82 2.09 -13.25
CA ILE A 162 4.09 1.38 -13.46
C ILE A 162 4.90 2.05 -14.55
N PHE A 163 6.09 2.51 -14.18
CA PHE A 163 7.12 2.96 -15.12
C PHE A 163 8.04 1.78 -15.45
N TRP A 164 7.99 1.32 -16.69
CA TRP A 164 8.70 0.12 -17.14
C TRP A 164 10.11 0.44 -17.60
N ALA A 165 11.10 0.00 -16.83
CA ALA A 165 12.53 0.11 -17.16
C ALA A 165 12.96 1.52 -17.64
N PRO A 166 12.56 2.61 -16.96
CA PRO A 166 12.75 3.95 -17.49
C PRO A 166 14.23 4.24 -17.77
N ALA A 167 15.15 3.71 -16.95
CA ALA A 167 16.60 3.85 -17.13
C ALA A 167 17.15 3.26 -18.45
N LEU A 168 16.38 2.40 -19.13
CA LEU A 168 16.80 1.65 -20.32
C LEU A 168 15.98 2.01 -21.56
N THR A 169 15.11 3.02 -21.45
CA THR A 169 14.24 3.51 -22.52
C THR A 169 14.73 4.85 -23.06
N ALA A 170 14.34 5.19 -24.28
CA ALA A 170 14.71 6.46 -24.91
C ALA A 170 14.13 7.66 -24.14
N ASP A 171 14.72 8.83 -24.35
CA ASP A 171 14.29 10.08 -23.69
C ASP A 171 12.83 10.41 -24.00
N GLU A 172 12.41 10.18 -25.24
CA GLU A 172 11.04 10.35 -25.71
C GLU A 172 10.05 9.42 -24.99
N ASP A 173 10.45 8.16 -24.73
CA ASP A 173 9.63 7.20 -24.00
C ASP A 173 9.48 7.63 -22.54
N ARG A 174 10.57 8.07 -21.90
CA ARG A 174 10.52 8.58 -20.51
C ARG A 174 9.63 9.81 -20.39
N LYS A 175 9.69 10.73 -21.35
CA LYS A 175 8.79 11.89 -21.42
C LYS A 175 7.34 11.43 -21.58
N SER A 176 7.07 10.49 -22.47
CA SER A 176 5.73 9.94 -22.68
C SER A 176 5.16 9.27 -21.43
N MET A 177 5.98 8.52 -20.68
CA MET A 177 5.56 7.93 -19.40
C MET A 177 5.23 9.02 -18.36
N LEU A 178 6.01 10.10 -18.31
CA LEU A 178 5.75 11.22 -17.41
C LEU A 178 4.46 11.96 -17.79
N GLU A 179 4.21 12.19 -19.08
CA GLU A 179 2.97 12.82 -19.54
C GLU A 179 1.75 11.93 -19.28
N ALA A 180 1.85 10.62 -19.51
CA ALA A 180 0.79 9.68 -19.13
C ALA A 180 0.47 9.75 -17.63
N TRP A 181 1.49 9.89 -16.78
CA TRP A 181 1.31 10.08 -15.35
C TRP A 181 0.64 11.42 -15.01
N ARG A 182 1.05 12.52 -15.65
CA ARG A 182 0.39 13.83 -15.50
C ARG A 182 -1.08 13.77 -15.88
N THR A 183 -1.41 13.13 -17.01
CA THR A 183 -2.79 12.95 -17.45
C THR A 183 -3.61 12.16 -16.43
N ARG A 184 -3.07 11.06 -15.89
CA ARG A 184 -3.76 10.27 -14.88
C ARG A 184 -4.02 11.07 -13.60
N LEU A 185 -3.04 11.86 -13.16
CA LEU A 185 -3.15 12.72 -11.97
C LEU A 185 -4.30 13.74 -12.04
N GLN A 186 -4.80 14.08 -13.24
CA GLN A 186 -5.92 15.00 -13.42
C GLN A 186 -7.28 14.43 -13.00
N GLY A 187 -7.41 13.10 -12.92
CA GLY A 187 -8.66 12.43 -12.51
C GLY A 187 -8.44 11.38 -11.42
N LEU A 188 -7.29 11.45 -10.73
CA LEU A 188 -6.87 10.41 -9.78
C LEU A 188 -7.79 10.34 -8.56
N LEU A 189 -8.34 11.46 -8.10
CA LEU A 189 -9.21 11.54 -6.92
C LEU A 189 -10.55 10.82 -7.15
N GLU A 190 -11.00 10.76 -8.39
CA GLU A 190 -12.26 10.20 -8.85
C GLU A 190 -12.12 8.73 -9.32
N GLU A 191 -10.89 8.22 -9.42
CA GLU A 191 -10.65 6.83 -9.81
C GLU A 191 -11.32 5.85 -8.84
N LYS A 192 -11.89 4.79 -9.42
CA LYS A 192 -12.44 3.68 -8.65
C LYS A 192 -11.29 2.80 -8.12
N PRO A 193 -11.32 2.41 -6.83
CA PRO A 193 -10.32 1.52 -6.28
C PRO A 193 -10.42 0.12 -6.88
N LEU A 194 -9.35 -0.65 -6.69
CA LEU A 194 -9.34 -2.09 -6.91
C LEU A 194 -10.35 -2.77 -5.98
N SER A 195 -10.94 -3.85 -6.47
CA SER A 195 -11.86 -4.66 -5.70
C SER A 195 -11.09 -5.69 -4.88
N PHE A 196 -11.30 -5.70 -3.57
CA PHE A 196 -10.84 -6.75 -2.67
C PHE A 196 -12.05 -7.51 -2.11
N PHE A 197 -11.82 -8.75 -1.69
CA PHE A 197 -12.88 -9.56 -1.10
C PHE A 197 -13.21 -9.07 0.32
N SER A 198 -14.51 -8.88 0.62
CA SER A 198 -14.96 -8.41 1.93
C SER A 198 -14.66 -9.45 3.01
N LEU A 199 -14.38 -8.97 4.24
CA LEU A 199 -14.33 -9.82 5.43
C LEU A 199 -15.66 -10.55 5.68
N ASP A 200 -16.79 -10.01 5.22
CA ASP A 200 -18.11 -10.64 5.38
C ASP A 200 -18.21 -12.00 4.68
N CYS A 201 -17.29 -12.29 3.76
CA CYS A 201 -17.19 -13.58 3.08
C CYS A 201 -16.50 -14.65 3.93
N PHE A 202 -15.97 -14.30 5.11
CA PHE A 202 -15.24 -15.19 6.00
C PHE A 202 -15.99 -15.43 7.31
N ASP A 203 -15.85 -16.63 7.86
CA ASP A 203 -16.32 -16.94 9.20
C ASP A 203 -15.50 -16.17 10.24
N GLU A 204 -16.18 -15.47 11.16
CA GLU A 204 -15.54 -14.58 12.14
C GLU A 204 -14.64 -15.31 13.14
N LYS A 205 -14.85 -16.62 13.36
CA LYS A 205 -14.09 -17.41 14.34
C LYS A 205 -13.01 -18.25 13.68
N ALA A 206 -13.35 -18.90 12.56
CA ALA A 206 -12.44 -19.79 11.85
C ALA A 206 -11.53 -19.03 10.87
N PHE A 207 -11.88 -17.79 10.48
CA PHE A 207 -11.21 -17.01 9.44
C PHE A 207 -11.10 -17.77 8.10
N GLN A 208 -12.05 -18.69 7.86
CA GLN A 208 -12.16 -19.47 6.63
C GLN A 208 -13.27 -18.88 5.76
N LEU A 209 -13.11 -19.01 4.44
CA LEU A 209 -14.14 -18.57 3.50
C LEU A 209 -15.44 -19.36 3.76
N LYS A 210 -16.57 -18.64 3.82
CA LYS A 210 -17.86 -19.27 4.12
C LYS A 210 -18.27 -20.25 3.00
N PRO A 211 -18.92 -21.38 3.31
CA PRO A 211 -19.30 -22.39 2.32
C PRO A 211 -20.21 -21.86 1.20
N ASP A 212 -21.13 -20.95 1.51
CA ASP A 212 -22.03 -20.30 0.54
C ASP A 212 -21.26 -19.47 -0.51
N VAL A 213 -20.15 -18.84 -0.12
CA VAL A 213 -19.26 -18.14 -1.04
C VAL A 213 -18.55 -19.13 -1.96
N HIS A 214 -18.10 -20.28 -1.44
CA HIS A 214 -17.54 -21.34 -2.29
C HIS A 214 -18.54 -21.81 -3.35
N GLU A 215 -19.79 -22.08 -2.95
CA GLU A 215 -20.84 -22.54 -3.84
C GLU A 215 -21.20 -21.50 -4.91
N LYS A 216 -21.40 -20.24 -4.50
CA LYS A 216 -21.74 -19.14 -5.41
C LYS A 216 -20.71 -18.94 -6.52
N HIS A 217 -19.44 -19.24 -6.23
CA HIS A 217 -18.34 -19.05 -7.16
C HIS A 217 -17.80 -20.34 -7.76
N ALA A 218 -18.44 -21.50 -7.51
CA ALA A 218 -18.00 -22.79 -8.00
C ALA A 218 -17.95 -22.85 -9.54
N SER A 219 -18.90 -22.21 -10.23
CA SER A 219 -18.99 -22.18 -11.70
C SER A 219 -18.11 -21.13 -12.38
N LYS A 220 -17.44 -20.24 -11.63
CA LYS A 220 -16.52 -19.24 -12.19
C LYS A 220 -15.25 -19.90 -12.70
N GLU A 221 -14.77 -19.46 -13.86
CA GLU A 221 -13.52 -19.96 -14.48
C GLU A 221 -12.29 -19.61 -13.63
N PHE A 222 -12.21 -18.37 -13.16
CA PHE A 222 -11.09 -17.87 -12.37
C PHE A 222 -11.39 -17.90 -10.87
N GLY A 223 -10.31 -17.89 -10.08
CA GLY A 223 -10.35 -17.64 -8.64
C GLY A 223 -10.84 -16.23 -8.32
N LEU A 224 -11.14 -15.98 -7.05
CA LEU A 224 -11.75 -14.73 -6.59
C LEU A 224 -10.74 -13.57 -6.57
N THR A 225 -9.54 -13.86 -6.07
CA THR A 225 -8.41 -12.94 -6.03
C THR A 225 -7.12 -13.72 -6.16
N VAL A 226 -5.97 -13.04 -6.16
CA VAL A 226 -4.67 -13.70 -6.11
C VAL A 226 -4.51 -14.56 -4.85
N GLY A 227 -4.95 -14.06 -3.69
CA GLY A 227 -4.88 -14.78 -2.42
C GLY A 227 -6.02 -15.79 -2.17
N ILE A 228 -7.12 -15.71 -2.91
CA ILE A 228 -8.29 -16.59 -2.78
C ILE A 228 -8.59 -17.21 -4.15
N HIS A 229 -7.64 -17.99 -4.64
CA HIS A 229 -7.73 -18.55 -5.99
C HIS A 229 -8.56 -19.84 -6.06
N LEU A 230 -8.85 -20.49 -4.93
CA LEU A 230 -9.71 -21.69 -4.85
C LEU A 230 -9.28 -22.83 -5.78
N ASN A 231 -7.97 -23.03 -5.96
CA ASN A 231 -7.39 -23.98 -6.93
C ASN A 231 -7.80 -23.74 -8.40
N LYS A 232 -8.24 -22.53 -8.73
CA LYS A 232 -8.57 -22.07 -10.08
C LYS A 232 -7.46 -21.17 -10.63
N PRO A 233 -7.42 -20.92 -11.96
CA PRO A 233 -6.54 -19.91 -12.55
C PRO A 233 -6.74 -18.52 -11.90
N LEU A 234 -5.67 -17.75 -11.80
CA LEU A 234 -5.72 -16.40 -11.20
C LEU A 234 -6.52 -15.45 -12.08
N PRO A 235 -7.38 -14.59 -11.51
CA PRO A 235 -8.09 -13.59 -12.28
C PRO A 235 -7.11 -12.62 -12.96
N PRO A 236 -7.23 -12.41 -14.29
CA PRO A 236 -6.29 -11.56 -15.02
C PRO A 236 -6.40 -10.11 -14.53
N HIS A 237 -5.24 -9.47 -14.34
CA HIS A 237 -5.14 -8.04 -13.96
C HIS A 237 -5.84 -7.60 -12.67
N SER A 238 -6.22 -8.52 -11.77
CA SER A 238 -6.95 -8.21 -10.53
C SER A 238 -6.25 -7.23 -9.59
N GLN A 239 -4.93 -7.05 -9.69
CA GLN A 239 -4.15 -6.07 -8.91
C GLN A 239 -3.64 -4.89 -9.75
N MET A 240 -4.12 -4.80 -11.00
CA MET A 240 -3.62 -3.90 -12.03
C MET A 240 -4.71 -3.03 -12.66
N LYS A 241 -5.98 -3.45 -12.59
CA LYS A 241 -7.14 -2.72 -13.15
C LYS A 241 -8.34 -2.82 -12.21
N ALA A 242 -9.08 -1.73 -12.08
CA ALA A 242 -10.35 -1.70 -11.35
C ALA A 242 -11.47 -2.35 -12.18
N GLY A 243 -12.42 -3.02 -11.51
CA GLY A 243 -13.62 -3.60 -12.13
C GLY A 243 -13.43 -4.95 -12.85
N CYS A 244 -12.32 -5.66 -12.58
CA CYS A 244 -12.10 -7.04 -13.03
C CYS A 244 -12.81 -8.07 -12.13
#